data_AF-A0A4P8HVT1-F1
#
_entry.id   AF-A0A4P8HVT1-F1
#
_cell.length_a   1.000
_cell.length_b   1.000
_cell.length_c   1.000
_cell.angle_alpha   90.00
_cell.angle_beta   90.00
_cell.angle_gamma   90.00
#
_symmetry.space_group_name_H-M   'P 1'
#
loop_
_entity.id
_entity.type
_entity.pdbx_description
1 polymer ?
#
loop_
_entity_poly.entity_id
_entity_poly.type
_entity_poly.pdbx_seq_one_letter_code
_entity_poly.pdbx_strand_id
1 'polypeptide(L)'
;MIFRQLFDPTSSTYTYLLADGGEALLIDPVYEQVPRDLALLHELGLELLATLDTHVHADHVTGAWRLHQRCGSRIALAAEAGAELVDRPLRHSDRIAFGARHLDVRATPGHTNGCLTYVLDDASMAFTGDSLLIRGCGRTDFQQGSPQQLFTSVREQILSLPDSCLLYPAHDYRGITVTSVAEERRFNPRLGGEVDVGDFTGHMNNLHLPHPKLIAVAVPANLRCGQPEGGALPPEAPDWAPLTLRFSGVWEIEPMALLEHGPKAQIVDVREAPEFIDELGHLPGARLVPLSQLTGHLEELDKERPVVAVCRSGVRSAQACVLLAKAGFGQVANLAGGMLRWKIEGMPVAAETDAAPIQA
;
A
#
# COMPACT_ATOMS: atom_id res chain seq x y z
N MET A 1 15.29 -9.93 8.66
CA MET A 1 14.26 -9.78 7.62
C MET A 1 12.90 -9.39 8.20
N ILE A 2 12.38 -8.26 7.73
CA ILE A 2 11.01 -7.78 7.91
C ILE A 2 10.18 -8.25 6.71
N PHE A 3 8.94 -8.68 6.97
CA PHE A 3 7.98 -9.04 5.93
C PHE A 3 6.60 -8.45 6.24
N ARG A 4 5.95 -7.85 5.24
CA ARG A 4 4.54 -7.44 5.29
C ARG A 4 3.83 -7.83 4.00
N GLN A 5 2.63 -8.38 4.15
CA GLN A 5 1.67 -8.56 3.07
C GLN A 5 0.58 -7.50 3.23
N LEU A 6 0.39 -6.70 2.19
CA LEU A 6 -0.62 -5.65 2.12
C LEU A 6 -1.66 -6.06 1.08
N PHE A 7 -2.90 -5.61 1.22
CA PHE A 7 -3.99 -5.98 0.34
C PHE A 7 -4.69 -4.73 -0.20
N ASP A 8 -4.89 -4.66 -1.51
CA ASP A 8 -5.79 -3.71 -2.14
C ASP A 8 -7.17 -4.35 -2.36
N PRO A 9 -8.24 -3.88 -1.70
CA PRO A 9 -9.56 -4.48 -1.82
C PRO A 9 -10.25 -4.22 -3.17
N THR A 10 -9.77 -3.26 -3.96
CA THR A 10 -10.40 -2.89 -5.25
C THR A 10 -10.07 -3.89 -6.33
N SER A 11 -8.79 -4.25 -6.43
CA SER A 11 -8.20 -5.19 -7.39
C SER A 11 -8.04 -6.61 -6.82
N SER A 12 -8.12 -6.74 -5.49
CA SER A 12 -7.76 -7.95 -4.74
C SER A 12 -6.27 -8.31 -4.85
N THR A 13 -5.42 -7.31 -5.10
CA THR A 13 -3.97 -7.47 -5.22
C THR A 13 -3.30 -7.54 -3.85
N TYR A 14 -2.34 -8.45 -3.73
CA TYR A 14 -1.36 -8.46 -2.66
C TYR A 14 -0.09 -7.73 -3.09
N THR A 15 0.35 -6.80 -2.24
CA THR A 15 1.65 -6.13 -2.34
C THR A 15 2.54 -6.65 -1.21
N TYR A 16 3.81 -6.94 -1.49
CA TYR A 16 4.73 -7.52 -0.49
C TYR A 16 5.92 -6.62 -0.22
N LEU A 17 6.09 -6.21 1.04
CA LEU A 17 7.28 -5.49 1.52
C LEU A 17 8.24 -6.49 2.18
N LEU A 18 9.46 -6.55 1.66
CA LEU A 18 10.57 -7.30 2.23
C LEU A 18 11.68 -6.32 2.60
N ALA A 19 12.27 -6.47 3.78
CA ALA A 19 13.41 -5.62 4.16
C ALA A 19 14.42 -6.32 5.05
N ASP A 20 15.68 -5.91 4.95
CA ASP A 20 16.78 -6.37 5.79
C ASP A 20 17.86 -5.28 5.86
N GLY A 21 18.45 -5.05 7.04
CA GLY A 21 19.47 -4.01 7.21
C GLY A 21 19.02 -2.56 6.94
N GLY A 22 17.71 -2.29 6.89
CA GLY A 22 17.16 -0.99 6.54
C GLY A 22 16.83 -0.83 5.05
N GLU A 23 17.28 -1.75 4.19
CA GLU A 23 17.00 -1.76 2.76
C GLU A 23 15.77 -2.62 2.45
N ALA A 24 14.92 -2.14 1.54
CA ALA A 24 13.63 -2.76 1.23
C ALA A 24 13.39 -2.97 -0.27
N LEU A 25 12.58 -3.99 -0.57
CA LEU A 25 11.95 -4.26 -1.86
C LEU A 25 10.44 -4.28 -1.68
N LEU A 26 9.71 -3.79 -2.69
CA LEU A 26 8.25 -3.82 -2.71
C LEU A 26 7.76 -4.52 -3.99
N ILE A 27 7.06 -5.64 -3.83
CA ILE A 27 6.57 -6.46 -4.95
C ILE A 27 5.10 -6.11 -5.22
N ASP A 28 4.77 -5.89 -6.50
CA ASP A 28 3.43 -5.56 -7.01
C ASP A 28 2.74 -4.40 -6.28
N PRO A 29 3.35 -3.18 -6.22
CA PRO A 29 2.72 -2.02 -5.62
C PRO A 29 1.53 -1.52 -6.45
N VAL A 30 0.47 -1.06 -5.79
CA VAL A 30 -0.74 -0.53 -6.44
C VAL A 30 -0.72 1.01 -6.44
N TYR A 31 -1.03 1.65 -7.57
CA TYR A 31 -0.93 3.10 -7.76
C TYR A 31 -1.67 3.94 -6.70
N GLU A 32 -2.91 3.54 -6.39
CA GLU A 32 -3.75 4.17 -5.37
C GLU A 32 -3.22 3.97 -3.95
N GLN A 33 -2.44 2.90 -3.72
CA GLN A 33 -1.90 2.53 -2.42
C GLN A 33 -0.52 3.11 -2.12
N VAL A 34 0.11 3.80 -3.07
CA VAL A 34 1.42 4.44 -2.86
C VAL A 34 1.50 5.31 -1.59
N PRO A 35 0.48 6.11 -1.20
CA PRO A 35 0.52 6.86 0.06
C PRO A 35 0.59 5.94 1.28
N ARG A 36 -0.15 4.82 1.28
CA ARG A 36 -0.10 3.80 2.33
C ARG A 36 1.29 3.16 2.39
N ASP A 37 1.84 2.81 1.24
CA ASP A 37 3.13 2.11 1.14
C ASP A 37 4.30 3.00 1.59
N LEU A 38 4.31 4.28 1.18
CA LEU A 38 5.28 5.27 1.66
C LEU A 38 5.18 5.51 3.16
N ALA A 39 3.95 5.60 3.70
CA ALA A 39 3.75 5.76 5.14
C ALA A 39 4.31 4.57 5.93
N LEU A 40 4.13 3.34 5.43
CA LEU A 40 4.70 2.14 6.05
C LEU A 40 6.22 2.12 6.01
N LEU A 41 6.83 2.47 4.87
CA LEU A 41 8.28 2.56 4.71
C LEU A 41 8.88 3.57 5.71
N HIS A 42 8.27 4.75 5.81
CA HIS A 42 8.68 5.79 6.74
C HIS A 42 8.56 5.33 8.22
N GLU A 43 7.43 4.73 8.60
CA GLU A 43 7.22 4.23 9.97
C GLU A 43 8.18 3.11 10.38
N LEU A 44 8.59 2.28 9.42
CA LEU A 44 9.57 1.22 9.66
C LEU A 44 11.02 1.69 9.49
N GLY A 45 11.26 2.94 9.08
CA GLY A 45 12.60 3.48 8.85
C GLY A 45 13.35 2.76 7.73
N LEU A 46 12.66 2.46 6.63
CA LEU A 46 13.20 1.67 5.52
C LEU A 46 13.48 2.52 4.27
N GLU A 47 14.58 2.23 3.60
CA GLU A 47 14.92 2.74 2.27
C GLU A 47 14.42 1.77 1.20
N LEU A 48 13.53 2.24 0.32
CA LEU A 48 13.03 1.42 -0.79
C LEU A 48 14.02 1.42 -1.96
N LEU A 49 14.73 0.31 -2.16
CA LEU A 49 15.71 0.18 -3.23
C LEU A 49 15.05 0.00 -4.61
N ALA A 50 14.02 -0.85 -4.67
CA ALA A 50 13.34 -1.15 -5.92
C ALA A 50 11.89 -1.62 -5.72
N THR A 51 11.05 -1.31 -6.70
CA THR A 51 9.75 -1.94 -6.89
C THR A 51 9.87 -3.05 -7.92
N LEU A 52 9.28 -4.21 -7.64
CA LEU A 52 9.33 -5.39 -8.49
C LEU A 52 7.91 -5.74 -8.94
N ASP A 53 7.58 -5.51 -10.20
CA ASP A 53 6.34 -6.04 -10.76
C ASP A 53 6.58 -7.48 -11.23
N THR A 54 5.74 -8.41 -10.81
CA THR A 54 5.80 -9.82 -11.25
C THR A 54 5.42 -9.96 -12.71
N HIS A 55 4.56 -9.08 -13.21
CA HIS A 55 4.14 -8.99 -14.61
C HIS A 55 3.48 -7.64 -14.89
N VAL A 56 3.11 -7.39 -16.16
CA VAL A 56 2.26 -6.25 -16.51
C VAL A 56 0.84 -6.56 -16.06
N HIS A 57 0.36 -5.93 -14.99
CA HIS A 57 -0.97 -6.18 -14.43
C HIS A 57 -2.10 -5.68 -15.35
N ALA A 58 -3.26 -6.32 -15.30
CA ALA A 58 -4.44 -5.98 -16.13
C ALA A 58 -5.64 -5.49 -15.33
N ASP A 59 -5.54 -5.53 -14.01
CA ASP A 59 -6.60 -5.27 -13.04
C ASP A 59 -6.33 -4.02 -12.19
N HIS A 60 -5.08 -3.54 -12.13
CA HIS A 60 -4.69 -2.30 -11.48
C HIS A 60 -3.52 -1.62 -12.20
N VAL A 61 -3.31 -0.33 -11.93
CA VAL A 61 -2.10 0.39 -12.38
C VAL A 61 -1.01 0.20 -11.32
N THR A 62 0.20 -0.17 -11.73
CA THR A 62 1.34 -0.31 -10.81
C THR A 62 1.70 1.04 -10.18
N GLY A 63 2.09 1.00 -8.90
CA GLY A 63 2.63 2.14 -8.16
C GLY A 63 4.11 2.44 -8.45
N ALA A 64 4.78 1.61 -9.27
CA ALA A 64 6.22 1.67 -9.51
C ALA A 64 6.73 3.06 -9.90
N TRP A 65 6.17 3.68 -10.95
CA TRP A 65 6.58 5.02 -11.39
C TRP A 65 6.39 6.08 -10.29
N ARG A 66 5.28 6.03 -9.56
CA ARG A 66 5.00 7.01 -8.51
C ARG A 66 5.97 6.85 -7.33
N LEU A 67 6.31 5.62 -6.94
CA LEU A 67 7.32 5.36 -5.91
C LEU A 67 8.72 5.81 -6.36
N HIS A 68 9.09 5.55 -7.62
CA HIS A 68 10.32 6.05 -8.21
C HIS A 68 10.42 7.58 -8.12
N GLN A 69 9.37 8.31 -8.51
CA GLN A 69 9.36 9.78 -8.41
C GLN A 69 9.41 10.31 -6.97
N ARG A 70 8.88 9.55 -6.00
CA ARG A 70 8.74 10.00 -4.61
C ARG A 70 9.97 9.70 -3.75
N CYS A 71 10.60 8.55 -3.95
CA CYS A 71 11.70 8.09 -3.10
C CYS A 71 12.92 7.57 -3.87
N GLY A 72 12.92 7.63 -5.21
CA GLY A 72 14.07 7.23 -6.03
C GLY A 72 14.25 5.72 -6.20
N SER A 73 13.26 4.91 -5.80
CA SER A 73 13.31 3.46 -5.96
C SER A 73 13.44 3.05 -7.43
N ARG A 74 14.28 2.07 -7.74
CA ARG A 74 14.41 1.54 -9.11
C ARG A 74 13.17 0.75 -9.53
N ILE A 75 12.76 0.88 -10.78
CA ILE A 75 11.67 0.10 -11.36
C ILE A 75 12.23 -1.17 -12.00
N ALA A 76 11.81 -2.34 -11.53
CA ALA A 76 12.21 -3.62 -12.09
C ALA A 76 11.01 -4.45 -12.55
N LEU A 77 11.13 -5.00 -13.76
CA LEU A 77 10.12 -5.80 -14.44
C LEU A 77 10.83 -6.73 -15.44
N ALA A 78 10.19 -7.80 -15.89
CA ALA A 78 10.74 -8.69 -16.90
C ALA A 78 11.15 -7.94 -18.17
N ALA A 79 12.33 -8.29 -18.71
CA ALA A 79 12.78 -7.77 -20.00
C ALA A 79 11.79 -8.13 -21.14
N GLU A 80 11.13 -9.28 -21.01
CA GLU A 80 10.15 -9.82 -21.95
C GLU A 80 8.80 -9.09 -21.91
N ALA A 81 8.53 -8.29 -20.87
CA ALA A 81 7.29 -7.54 -20.74
C ALA A 81 7.16 -6.42 -21.79
N GLY A 82 8.28 -5.95 -22.36
CA GLY A 82 8.28 -4.89 -23.37
C GLY A 82 7.81 -3.52 -22.85
N ALA A 83 7.87 -3.29 -21.54
CA ALA A 83 7.53 -2.01 -20.94
C ALA A 83 8.67 -0.99 -21.11
N GLU A 84 8.28 0.28 -21.23
CA GLU A 84 9.16 1.44 -21.21
C GLU A 84 9.41 1.88 -19.76
N LEU A 85 10.46 2.69 -19.53
CA LEU A 85 10.81 3.27 -18.22
C LEU A 85 11.27 2.28 -17.14
N VAL A 86 11.59 1.04 -17.53
CA VAL A 86 12.18 0.05 -16.62
C VAL A 86 13.66 0.41 -16.37
N ASP A 87 14.02 0.70 -15.12
CA ASP A 87 15.42 0.94 -14.71
C ASP A 87 16.25 -0.35 -14.75
N ARG A 88 15.63 -1.46 -14.35
CA ARG A 88 16.27 -2.77 -14.24
C ARG A 88 15.43 -3.85 -14.93
N PRO A 89 15.66 -4.12 -16.23
CA PRO A 89 15.02 -5.25 -16.90
C PRO A 89 15.56 -6.56 -16.32
N LEU A 90 14.66 -7.43 -15.87
CA LEU A 90 14.99 -8.68 -15.19
C LEU A 90 14.86 -9.89 -16.11
N ARG A 91 15.71 -10.88 -15.89
CA ARG A 91 15.74 -12.18 -16.59
C ARG A 91 15.82 -13.33 -15.60
N HIS A 92 15.54 -14.53 -16.08
CA HIS A 92 15.74 -15.75 -15.31
C HIS A 92 17.18 -15.83 -14.76
N SER A 93 17.31 -16.25 -13.50
CA SER A 93 18.55 -16.33 -12.71
C SER A 93 19.19 -15.00 -12.29
N ASP A 94 18.55 -13.85 -12.54
CA ASP A 94 18.99 -12.60 -11.94
C ASP A 94 18.80 -12.61 -10.41
N ARG A 95 19.58 -11.79 -9.71
CA ARG A 95 19.52 -11.63 -8.26
C ARG A 95 19.30 -10.20 -7.83
N ILE A 96 18.34 -9.98 -6.92
CA ILE A 96 17.99 -8.66 -6.41
C ILE A 96 18.31 -8.64 -4.91
N ALA A 97 19.43 -8.00 -4.56
CA ALA A 97 19.90 -7.91 -3.18
C ALA A 97 19.19 -6.79 -2.40
N PHE A 98 19.05 -7.00 -1.10
CA PHE A 98 18.59 -6.04 -0.10
C PHE A 98 19.14 -6.46 1.28
N GLY A 99 19.95 -5.62 1.91
CA GLY A 99 20.71 -5.93 3.10
C GLY A 99 21.60 -7.16 2.90
N ALA A 100 21.51 -8.14 3.80
CA ALA A 100 22.21 -9.41 3.68
C ALA A 100 21.42 -10.48 2.90
N ARG A 101 20.25 -10.11 2.34
CA ARG A 101 19.30 -11.02 1.68
C ARG A 101 19.22 -10.76 0.18
N HIS A 102 18.65 -11.71 -0.57
CA HIS A 102 18.30 -11.48 -1.96
C HIS A 102 17.08 -12.29 -2.42
N LEU A 103 16.50 -11.85 -3.54
CA LEU A 103 15.55 -12.60 -4.34
C LEU A 103 16.23 -13.13 -5.61
N ASP A 104 16.14 -14.43 -5.85
CA ASP A 104 16.44 -15.06 -7.14
C ASP A 104 15.22 -14.92 -8.07
N VAL A 105 15.44 -14.51 -9.31
CA VAL A 105 14.39 -14.35 -10.32
C VAL A 105 14.21 -15.65 -11.11
N ARG A 106 12.98 -16.16 -11.16
CA ARG A 106 12.61 -17.28 -12.05
C ARG A 106 11.59 -16.80 -13.08
N ALA A 107 11.93 -16.90 -14.37
CA ALA A 107 10.93 -16.70 -15.42
C ALA A 107 9.82 -17.75 -15.32
N THR A 108 8.57 -17.30 -15.20
CA THR A 108 7.38 -18.15 -15.10
C THR A 108 6.28 -17.72 -16.08
N PRO A 109 6.59 -17.57 -17.38
CA PRO A 109 5.62 -17.13 -18.38
C PRO A 109 4.46 -18.10 -18.50
N GLY A 110 3.30 -17.58 -18.90
CA GLY A 110 2.10 -18.36 -19.15
C GLY A 110 0.82 -17.59 -18.85
N HIS A 111 0.76 -16.87 -17.73
CA HIS A 111 -0.30 -15.87 -17.51
C HIS A 111 -0.11 -14.69 -18.48
N THR A 112 1.11 -14.15 -18.50
CA THR A 112 1.64 -13.29 -19.56
C THR A 112 2.97 -13.86 -20.07
N ASN A 113 3.51 -13.33 -21.16
CA ASN A 113 4.87 -13.68 -21.62
C ASN A 113 5.98 -13.15 -20.69
N GLY A 114 5.69 -12.14 -19.87
CA GLY A 114 6.63 -11.46 -18.98
C GLY A 114 6.47 -11.78 -17.50
N CYS A 115 5.80 -12.88 -17.14
CA CYS A 115 5.65 -13.27 -15.73
C CYS A 115 6.97 -13.76 -15.12
N LEU A 116 7.27 -13.26 -13.91
CA LEU A 116 8.37 -13.68 -13.05
C LEU A 116 7.84 -14.17 -11.71
N THR A 117 8.55 -15.13 -11.13
CA THR A 117 8.47 -15.53 -9.73
C THR A 117 9.74 -15.10 -9.01
N TYR A 118 9.60 -14.47 -7.85
CA TYR A 118 10.73 -14.07 -7.01
C TYR A 118 10.89 -15.05 -5.85
N VAL A 119 12.06 -15.67 -5.71
CA VAL A 119 12.33 -16.69 -4.69
C VAL A 119 13.33 -16.13 -3.68
N LEU A 120 12.99 -16.18 -2.39
CA LEU A 120 13.90 -15.78 -1.33
C LEU A 120 15.11 -16.71 -1.29
N ASP A 121 16.29 -16.16 -0.99
CA ASP A 121 17.59 -16.86 -0.99
C ASP A 121 17.65 -18.21 -0.23
N ASP A 122 16.88 -18.38 0.83
CA ASP A 122 16.77 -19.62 1.61
C ASP A 122 15.65 -20.55 1.14
N ALA A 123 14.98 -20.19 0.04
CA ALA A 123 13.83 -20.85 -0.56
C ALA A 123 12.65 -21.06 0.41
N SER A 124 12.57 -20.31 1.52
CA SER A 124 11.45 -20.39 2.45
C SER A 124 10.17 -19.73 1.92
N MET A 125 10.31 -18.79 0.98
CA MET A 125 9.21 -18.01 0.40
C MET A 125 9.43 -17.79 -1.10
N ALA A 126 8.37 -17.83 -1.89
CA ALA A 126 8.35 -17.39 -3.27
C ALA A 126 7.09 -16.56 -3.58
N PHE A 127 7.27 -15.51 -4.36
CA PHE A 127 6.22 -14.59 -4.81
C PHE A 127 5.86 -14.94 -6.24
N THR A 128 4.71 -15.58 -6.44
CA THR A 128 4.38 -16.32 -7.66
C THR A 128 3.64 -15.51 -8.71
N GLY A 129 3.41 -14.23 -8.44
CA GLY A 129 2.56 -13.37 -9.27
C GLY A 129 1.22 -14.06 -9.55
N ASP A 130 0.79 -13.97 -10.81
CA ASP A 130 -0.37 -14.70 -11.31
C ASP A 130 -0.02 -16.02 -12.02
N SER A 131 1.24 -16.47 -11.96
CA SER A 131 1.61 -17.78 -12.51
C SER A 131 0.99 -18.91 -11.69
N LEU A 132 1.02 -18.81 -10.37
CA LEU A 132 0.37 -19.75 -9.46
C LEU A 132 -0.42 -18.99 -8.39
N LEU A 133 -1.68 -19.38 -8.20
CA LEU A 133 -2.58 -18.84 -7.18
C LEU A 133 -2.94 -19.94 -6.18
N ILE A 134 -3.55 -19.55 -5.05
CA ILE A 134 -3.94 -20.49 -4.01
C ILE A 134 -5.07 -21.39 -4.53
N ARG A 135 -4.77 -22.68 -4.75
CA ARG A 135 -5.67 -23.66 -5.40
C ARG A 135 -6.14 -23.22 -6.79
N GLY A 136 -5.30 -22.50 -7.52
CA GLY A 136 -5.60 -22.04 -8.86
C GLY A 136 -4.37 -21.57 -9.62
N CYS A 137 -4.59 -20.77 -10.65
CA CYS A 137 -3.57 -20.06 -11.41
C CYS A 137 -4.22 -18.88 -12.13
N GLY A 138 -3.40 -17.95 -12.62
CA GLY A 138 -3.86 -16.88 -13.50
C GLY A 138 -4.46 -17.42 -14.80
N ARG A 139 -5.25 -16.56 -15.45
CA ARG A 139 -5.82 -16.83 -16.78
C ARG A 139 -4.73 -16.80 -17.86
N THR A 140 -4.97 -17.37 -19.05
CA THR A 140 -3.94 -17.52 -20.09
C THR A 140 -4.40 -17.08 -21.48
N ASP A 141 -5.47 -16.30 -21.55
CA ASP A 141 -6.20 -15.93 -22.77
C ASP A 141 -6.00 -14.46 -23.19
N PHE A 142 -5.17 -13.70 -22.47
CA PHE A 142 -4.76 -12.33 -22.76
C PHE A 142 -3.24 -12.18 -22.64
N GLN A 143 -2.69 -11.03 -23.05
CA GLN A 143 -1.28 -10.64 -22.81
C GLN A 143 -0.26 -11.73 -23.19
N GLN A 144 -0.44 -12.34 -24.37
CA GLN A 144 0.40 -13.41 -24.89
C GLN A 144 0.47 -14.65 -23.97
N GLY A 145 -0.55 -14.84 -23.13
CA GLY A 145 -0.68 -16.00 -22.26
C GLY A 145 -0.73 -17.32 -23.04
N SER A 146 -0.24 -18.37 -22.40
CA SER A 146 -0.20 -19.73 -22.93
C SER A 146 -0.39 -20.75 -21.81
N PRO A 147 -1.44 -21.58 -21.86
CA PRO A 147 -1.64 -22.61 -20.85
C PRO A 147 -0.55 -23.69 -20.90
N GLN A 148 -0.04 -24.05 -22.08
CA GLN A 148 1.08 -24.98 -22.18
C GLN A 148 2.33 -24.43 -21.48
N GLN A 149 2.64 -23.16 -21.72
CA GLN A 149 3.80 -22.51 -21.09
C GLN A 149 3.59 -22.35 -19.58
N LEU A 150 2.38 -21.99 -19.14
CA LEU A 150 2.06 -21.85 -17.73
C LEU A 150 2.24 -23.18 -16.98
N PHE A 151 1.77 -24.28 -17.56
CA PHE A 151 1.92 -25.62 -16.97
C PHE A 151 3.39 -25.97 -16.74
N THR A 152 4.22 -25.78 -17.77
CA THR A 152 5.67 -26.02 -17.69
C THR A 152 6.32 -25.10 -16.65
N SER A 153 6.06 -23.79 -16.71
CA SER A 153 6.59 -22.80 -15.79
C SER A 153 6.28 -23.15 -14.33
N VAL A 154 5.03 -23.46 -14.00
CA VAL A 154 4.64 -23.80 -12.63
C VAL A 154 5.37 -25.06 -12.17
N ARG A 155 5.44 -26.11 -12.98
CA ARG A 155 6.07 -27.38 -12.56
C ARG A 155 7.58 -27.25 -12.39
N GLU A 156 8.25 -26.63 -13.35
CA GLU A 156 9.71 -26.58 -13.38
C GLU A 156 10.28 -25.50 -12.46
N GLN A 157 9.55 -24.41 -12.24
CA GLN A 157 10.08 -23.23 -11.55
C GLN A 157 9.45 -22.96 -10.19
N ILE A 158 8.22 -23.40 -9.94
CA ILE A 158 7.54 -23.15 -8.65
C ILE A 158 7.43 -24.44 -7.86
N LEU A 159 6.84 -25.50 -8.43
CA LEU A 159 6.69 -26.79 -7.76
C LEU A 159 8.00 -27.60 -7.68
N SER A 160 9.10 -27.12 -8.27
CA SER A 160 10.44 -27.68 -8.06
C SER A 160 11.11 -27.18 -6.78
N LEU A 161 10.55 -26.14 -6.14
CA LEU A 161 11.02 -25.63 -4.85
C LEU A 161 10.78 -26.64 -3.71
N PRO A 162 11.42 -26.45 -2.54
CA PRO A 162 11.17 -27.28 -1.37
C PRO A 162 9.69 -27.30 -1.00
N ASP A 163 9.18 -28.45 -0.56
CA ASP A 163 7.78 -28.63 -0.19
C ASP A 163 7.30 -27.64 0.90
N SER A 164 8.22 -27.21 1.79
CA SER A 164 7.95 -26.23 2.84
C SER A 164 7.96 -24.77 2.35
N CYS A 165 8.32 -24.50 1.10
CA CYS A 165 8.36 -23.15 0.55
C CYS A 165 6.95 -22.57 0.52
N LEU A 166 6.77 -21.42 1.17
CA LEU A 166 5.53 -20.66 1.15
C LEU A 166 5.38 -19.92 -0.18
N LEU A 167 4.18 -19.96 -0.75
CA LEU A 167 3.85 -19.36 -2.02
C LEU A 167 2.86 -18.22 -1.81
N TYR A 168 3.30 -17.03 -2.22
CA TYR A 168 2.60 -15.76 -2.06
C TYR A 168 2.16 -15.24 -3.44
N PRO A 169 0.88 -15.37 -3.82
CA PRO A 169 0.40 -14.94 -5.13
C PRO A 169 0.22 -13.42 -5.23
N ALA A 170 0.07 -12.87 -6.44
CA ALA A 170 -0.33 -11.47 -6.59
C ALA A 170 -1.82 -11.25 -6.26
N HIS A 171 -2.68 -12.27 -6.33
CA HIS A 171 -4.11 -12.13 -6.07
C HIS A 171 -4.71 -13.27 -5.25
N ASP A 172 -5.72 -12.94 -4.44
CA ASP A 172 -6.70 -13.91 -3.92
C ASP A 172 -8.07 -13.24 -3.74
N TYR A 173 -9.13 -13.96 -4.06
CA TYR A 173 -10.51 -13.46 -4.07
C TYR A 173 -11.37 -14.04 -2.94
N ARG A 174 -10.76 -14.74 -1.98
CA ARG A 174 -11.43 -15.47 -0.88
C ARG A 174 -10.89 -15.11 0.50
N GLY A 175 -9.90 -14.21 0.59
CA GLY A 175 -9.25 -13.81 1.83
C GLY A 175 -8.20 -14.81 2.32
N ILE A 176 -7.69 -15.68 1.45
CA ILE A 176 -6.61 -16.61 1.76
C ILE A 176 -5.28 -15.97 1.38
N THR A 177 -4.33 -15.95 2.31
CA THR A 177 -3.14 -15.10 2.19
C THR A 177 -1.90 -15.82 1.67
N VAL A 178 -1.79 -17.14 1.86
CA VAL A 178 -0.60 -17.93 1.53
C VAL A 178 -0.97 -19.40 1.31
N THR A 179 -0.17 -20.10 0.52
CA THR A 179 -0.18 -21.57 0.36
C THR A 179 1.26 -22.10 0.42
N SER A 180 1.48 -23.38 0.19
CA SER A 180 2.81 -23.98 0.11
C SER A 180 2.99 -24.85 -1.12
N VAL A 181 4.23 -25.10 -1.49
CA VAL A 181 4.55 -26.01 -2.60
C VAL A 181 3.95 -27.39 -2.37
N ALA A 182 4.06 -27.95 -1.15
CA ALA A 182 3.47 -29.23 -0.81
C ALA A 182 1.95 -29.26 -1.05
N GLU A 183 1.27 -28.18 -0.66
CA GLU A 183 -0.16 -28.06 -0.83
C GLU A 183 -0.57 -27.94 -2.30
N GLU A 184 0.06 -27.06 -3.07
CA GLU A 184 -0.30 -26.87 -4.49
C GLU A 184 0.09 -28.10 -5.32
N ARG A 185 1.23 -28.73 -5.05
CA ARG A 185 1.65 -29.97 -5.71
C ARG A 185 0.61 -31.08 -5.52
N ARG A 186 -0.02 -31.17 -4.36
CA ARG A 186 -0.98 -32.25 -4.05
C ARG A 186 -2.44 -31.88 -4.34
N PHE A 187 -2.81 -30.62 -4.12
CA PHE A 187 -4.22 -30.21 -4.02
C PHE A 187 -4.62 -29.08 -4.97
N ASN A 188 -3.71 -28.53 -5.78
CA ASN A 188 -4.13 -27.59 -6.81
C ASN A 188 -5.03 -28.33 -7.82
N PRO A 189 -6.30 -27.94 -7.98
CA PRO A 189 -7.27 -28.67 -8.80
C PRO A 189 -6.98 -28.57 -10.31
N ARG A 190 -6.06 -27.70 -10.72
CA ARG A 190 -5.67 -27.49 -12.12
C ARG A 190 -4.28 -28.02 -12.44
N LEU A 191 -3.36 -28.00 -11.48
CA LEU A 191 -1.92 -28.20 -11.73
C LEU A 191 -1.29 -29.33 -10.89
N GLY A 192 -1.94 -29.68 -9.78
CA GLY A 192 -1.45 -30.65 -8.81
C GLY A 192 -1.79 -32.09 -9.15
N GLY A 193 -1.33 -33.02 -8.31
CA GLY A 193 -1.55 -34.45 -8.49
C GLY A 193 -0.95 -35.00 -9.78
N GLU A 194 -1.68 -35.88 -10.44
CA GLU A 194 -1.26 -36.56 -11.67
C GLU A 194 -1.73 -35.83 -12.95
N VAL A 195 -2.29 -34.61 -12.82
CA VAL A 195 -2.77 -33.82 -13.96
C VAL A 195 -1.69 -33.66 -15.01
N ASP A 196 -2.03 -33.88 -16.28
CA ASP A 196 -1.11 -33.66 -17.40
C ASP A 196 -1.38 -32.33 -18.13
N VAL A 197 -0.54 -32.01 -19.12
CA VAL A 197 -0.66 -30.76 -19.87
C VAL A 197 -1.95 -30.71 -20.71
N GLY A 198 -2.46 -31.86 -21.15
CA GLY A 198 -3.71 -31.96 -21.90
C GLY A 198 -4.91 -31.61 -21.02
N ASP A 199 -4.98 -32.20 -19.83
CA ASP A 199 -6.00 -31.89 -18.82
C ASP A 199 -6.00 -30.39 -18.47
N PHE A 200 -4.82 -29.84 -18.16
CA PHE A 200 -4.69 -28.43 -17.80
C PHE A 200 -5.10 -27.49 -18.93
N THR A 201 -4.56 -27.70 -20.13
CA THR A 201 -4.86 -26.83 -21.29
C THR A 201 -6.32 -26.93 -21.69
N GLY A 202 -6.90 -28.13 -21.63
CA GLY A 202 -8.34 -28.36 -21.81
C GLY A 202 -9.17 -27.58 -20.79
N HIS A 203 -8.80 -27.60 -19.51
CA HIS A 203 -9.47 -26.82 -18.47
C HIS A 203 -9.37 -25.30 -18.74
N MET A 204 -8.16 -24.78 -18.97
CA MET A 204 -7.92 -23.35 -19.16
C MET A 204 -8.66 -22.78 -20.38
N ASN A 205 -8.68 -23.53 -21.49
CA ASN A 205 -9.39 -23.12 -22.70
C ASN A 205 -10.92 -23.08 -22.55
N ASN A 206 -11.47 -23.71 -21.49
CA ASN A 206 -12.90 -23.79 -21.22
C ASN A 206 -13.34 -22.97 -19.98
N LEU A 207 -12.48 -22.11 -19.43
CA LEU A 207 -12.84 -21.28 -18.27
C LEU A 207 -13.91 -20.22 -18.59
N HIS A 208 -13.96 -19.72 -19.82
CA HIS A 208 -14.93 -18.71 -20.30
C HIS A 208 -15.10 -17.51 -19.34
N LEU A 209 -14.00 -17.02 -18.77
CA LEU A 209 -14.04 -15.90 -17.83
C LEU A 209 -14.47 -14.60 -18.51
N PRO A 210 -15.19 -13.71 -17.80
CA PRO A 210 -15.47 -12.38 -18.29
C PRO A 210 -14.19 -11.63 -18.73
N HIS A 211 -14.35 -10.72 -19.67
CA HIS A 211 -13.28 -9.80 -20.06
C HIS A 211 -12.80 -9.03 -18.81
N PRO A 212 -11.47 -8.90 -18.57
CA PRO A 212 -10.98 -8.17 -17.42
C PRO A 212 -11.44 -6.70 -17.45
N LYS A 213 -11.89 -6.17 -16.31
CA LYS A 213 -12.58 -4.88 -16.24
C LYS A 213 -11.67 -3.69 -16.59
N LEU A 214 -10.40 -3.75 -16.19
CA LEU A 214 -9.46 -2.63 -16.29
C LEU A 214 -8.36 -2.83 -17.33
N ILE A 215 -8.35 -3.93 -18.08
CA ILE A 215 -7.23 -4.25 -18.99
C ILE A 215 -6.94 -3.16 -20.03
N ALA A 216 -7.98 -2.48 -20.54
CA ALA A 216 -7.83 -1.39 -21.51
C ALA A 216 -7.22 -0.11 -20.92
N VAL A 217 -7.16 0.01 -19.59
CA VAL A 217 -6.58 1.14 -18.85
C VAL A 217 -5.26 0.73 -18.22
N ALA A 218 -5.25 -0.38 -17.47
CA ALA A 218 -4.13 -0.89 -16.72
C ALA A 218 -2.96 -1.29 -17.62
N VAL A 219 -3.20 -2.10 -18.67
CA VAL A 219 -2.09 -2.60 -19.51
C VAL A 219 -1.34 -1.46 -20.21
N PRO A 220 -2.00 -0.48 -20.89
CA PRO A 220 -1.29 0.66 -21.46
C PRO A 220 -0.53 1.50 -20.43
N ALA A 221 -1.08 1.69 -19.23
CA ALA A 221 -0.40 2.42 -18.16
C ALA A 221 0.83 1.65 -17.65
N ASN A 222 0.69 0.35 -17.46
CA ASN A 222 1.73 -0.53 -16.90
C ASN A 222 2.84 -0.84 -17.89
N LEU A 223 2.58 -0.77 -19.20
CA LEU A 223 3.62 -0.74 -20.23
C LEU A 223 4.49 0.52 -20.18
N ARG A 224 4.10 1.54 -19.40
CA ARG A 224 4.94 2.70 -19.04
C ARG A 224 5.20 2.75 -17.53
N CYS A 225 5.24 1.59 -16.89
CA CYS A 225 5.50 1.41 -15.46
C CYS A 225 4.57 2.21 -14.52
N GLY A 226 3.33 2.48 -14.95
CA GLY A 226 2.35 3.23 -14.16
C GLY A 226 2.41 4.75 -14.34
N GLN A 227 3.19 5.25 -15.31
CA GLN A 227 3.19 6.68 -15.62
C GLN A 227 1.83 7.11 -16.22
N PRO A 228 1.14 8.10 -15.61
CA PRO A 228 -0.10 8.63 -16.16
C PRO A 228 0.17 9.39 -17.46
N GLU A 229 -0.86 9.55 -18.30
CA GLU A 229 -0.75 10.40 -19.48
C GLU A 229 -0.32 11.83 -19.10
N GLY A 230 0.67 12.37 -19.81
CA GLY A 230 1.27 13.67 -19.50
C GLY A 230 2.29 13.67 -18.36
N GLY A 231 2.50 12.54 -17.67
CA GLY A 231 3.55 12.40 -16.64
C GLY A 231 3.34 13.24 -15.38
N ALA A 232 2.12 13.75 -15.15
CA ALA A 232 1.81 14.55 -13.98
C ALA A 232 1.80 13.69 -12.72
N LEU A 233 2.62 14.07 -11.73
CA LEU A 233 2.65 13.40 -10.44
C LEU A 233 1.48 13.90 -9.58
N PRO A 234 0.55 13.03 -9.11
CA PRO A 234 -0.52 13.45 -8.23
C PRO A 234 0.05 13.99 -6.91
N PRO A 235 -0.61 14.97 -6.27
CA PRO A 235 -0.15 15.54 -5.00
C PRO A 235 -0.01 14.45 -3.94
N GLU A 236 0.99 14.61 -3.06
CA GLU A 236 1.31 13.65 -2.00
C GLU A 236 0.38 13.79 -0.79
N ALA A 237 0.04 15.03 -0.51
CA ALA A 237 -0.75 15.46 0.62
C ALA A 237 -1.77 16.50 0.15
N PRO A 238 -2.84 16.73 0.91
CA PRO A 238 -3.73 17.87 0.71
C PRO A 238 -2.95 19.20 0.65
N ASP A 239 -3.42 20.15 -0.15
CA ASP A 239 -2.71 21.41 -0.45
C ASP A 239 -2.91 22.51 0.61
N TRP A 240 -3.78 22.29 1.60
CA TRP A 240 -4.11 23.28 2.61
C TRP A 240 -3.04 23.43 3.72
N ALA A 241 -2.22 22.40 3.95
CA ALA A 241 -1.09 22.43 4.88
C ALA A 241 -0.04 21.35 4.57
N PRO A 242 1.21 21.48 5.08
CA PRO A 242 2.17 20.39 5.09
C PRO A 242 1.68 19.24 5.99
N LEU A 243 1.22 18.15 5.38
CA LEU A 243 0.66 16.99 6.08
C LEU A 243 1.44 15.72 5.75
N THR A 244 1.51 14.83 6.72
CA THR A 244 2.08 13.47 6.57
C THR A 244 0.99 12.44 6.79
N LEU A 245 0.81 11.51 5.86
CA LEU A 245 -0.10 10.38 6.06
C LEU A 245 0.58 9.33 6.95
N ARG A 246 -0.12 8.89 7.99
CA ARG A 246 0.31 7.73 8.80
C ARG A 246 -0.22 6.44 8.21
N PHE A 247 0.45 5.32 8.49
CA PHE A 247 0.00 4.02 7.98
C PHE A 247 -1.41 3.65 8.48
N SER A 248 -1.83 4.23 9.62
CA SER A 248 -3.19 4.13 10.14
C SER A 248 -4.26 4.85 9.30
N GLY A 249 -3.88 5.54 8.22
CA GLY A 249 -4.78 6.29 7.34
C GLY A 249 -5.18 7.68 7.88
N VAL A 250 -4.46 8.19 8.88
CA VAL A 250 -4.73 9.51 9.48
C VAL A 250 -3.68 10.50 8.99
N TRP A 251 -4.13 11.64 8.49
CA TRP A 251 -3.26 12.77 8.17
C TRP A 251 -2.79 13.44 9.46
N GLU A 252 -1.49 13.70 9.58
CA GLU A 252 -0.89 14.41 10.69
C GLU A 252 -0.31 15.75 10.24
N ILE A 253 -0.52 16.77 11.07
CA ILE A 253 0.17 18.06 10.96
C ILE A 253 1.18 18.18 12.11
N GLU A 254 2.39 18.62 11.77
CA GLU A 254 3.46 18.87 12.74
C GLU A 254 3.20 20.19 13.50
N PRO A 255 3.61 20.32 14.77
CA PRO A 255 3.35 21.53 15.57
C PRO A 255 3.81 22.83 14.90
N MET A 256 5.02 22.86 14.32
CA MET A 256 5.52 24.04 13.61
C MET A 256 4.69 24.36 12.36
N ALA A 257 4.32 23.34 11.57
CA ALA A 257 3.47 23.54 10.40
C ALA A 257 2.09 24.08 10.79
N LEU A 258 1.53 23.61 11.90
CA LEU A 258 0.29 24.15 12.43
C LEU A 258 0.45 25.60 12.91
N LEU A 259 1.59 25.98 13.48
CA LEU A 259 1.82 27.38 13.88
C LEU A 259 1.85 28.32 12.66
N GLU A 260 2.48 27.90 11.56
CA GLU A 260 2.62 28.69 10.34
C GLU A 260 1.33 28.75 9.50
N HIS A 261 0.57 27.64 9.44
CA HIS A 261 -0.60 27.49 8.57
C HIS A 261 -1.95 27.47 9.31
N GLY A 262 -1.93 27.38 10.64
CA GLY A 262 -3.09 27.23 11.52
C GLY A 262 -4.18 28.29 11.42
N PRO A 263 -3.93 29.57 11.05
CA PRO A 263 -4.99 30.56 10.87
C PRO A 263 -6.06 30.16 9.84
N LYS A 264 -5.76 29.20 8.96
CA LYS A 264 -6.71 28.68 7.95
C LYS A 264 -7.59 27.54 8.47
N ALA A 265 -7.20 26.89 9.57
CA ALA A 265 -7.88 25.73 10.12
C ALA A 265 -8.78 26.08 11.31
N GLN A 266 -9.80 25.28 11.57
CA GLN A 266 -10.54 25.26 12.83
C GLN A 266 -9.92 24.22 13.76
N ILE A 267 -9.48 24.67 14.94
CA ILE A 267 -8.83 23.81 15.94
C ILE A 267 -9.91 23.23 16.86
N VAL A 268 -10.02 21.91 16.90
CA VAL A 268 -10.99 21.19 17.74
C VAL A 268 -10.24 20.40 18.79
N ASP A 269 -10.31 20.86 20.04
CA ASP A 269 -9.72 20.18 21.18
C ASP A 269 -10.70 19.16 21.73
N VAL A 270 -10.36 17.87 21.62
CA VAL A 270 -11.22 16.75 22.02
C VAL A 270 -10.89 16.18 23.39
N ARG A 271 -10.13 16.92 24.21
CA ARG A 271 -9.90 16.58 25.62
C ARG A 271 -11.14 16.85 26.47
N GLU A 272 -11.09 16.43 27.73
CA GLU A 272 -12.09 16.81 28.72
C GLU A 272 -11.87 18.24 29.21
N ALA A 273 -12.93 18.91 29.67
CA ALA A 273 -12.87 20.29 30.14
C ALA A 273 -11.77 20.59 31.18
N PRO A 274 -11.49 19.71 32.17
CA PRO A 274 -10.39 19.94 33.12
C PRO A 274 -9.01 19.94 32.45
N GLU A 275 -8.80 19.14 31.39
CA GLU A 275 -7.54 19.11 30.67
C GLU A 275 -7.34 20.36 29.80
N PHE A 276 -8.42 21.01 29.36
CA PHE A 276 -8.34 22.20 28.48
C PHE A 276 -7.72 23.43 29.17
N ILE A 277 -7.83 23.48 30.50
CA ILE A 277 -7.34 24.57 31.35
C ILE A 277 -6.22 24.12 32.31
N ASP A 278 -5.64 22.94 32.09
CA ASP A 278 -4.53 22.42 32.90
C ASP A 278 -3.19 23.11 32.55
N GLU A 279 -2.10 22.60 33.12
CA GLU A 279 -0.74 23.14 32.92
C GLU A 279 -0.24 23.08 31.46
N LEU A 280 -0.83 22.20 30.63
CA LEU A 280 -0.55 22.16 29.20
C LEU A 280 -1.21 23.33 28.46
N GLY A 281 -2.27 23.91 29.03
CA GLY A 281 -3.10 24.93 28.39
C GLY A 281 -3.81 24.37 27.16
N HIS A 282 -4.14 25.24 26.21
CA HIS A 282 -4.73 24.88 24.92
C HIS A 282 -4.19 25.79 23.80
N LEU A 283 -4.38 25.37 22.55
CA LEU A 283 -3.99 26.16 21.38
C LEU A 283 -4.83 27.45 21.29
N PRO A 284 -4.25 28.58 20.84
CA PRO A 284 -5.02 29.79 20.54
C PRO A 284 -6.16 29.52 19.54
N GLY A 285 -7.36 30.00 19.86
CA GLY A 285 -8.55 29.80 19.02
C GLY A 285 -9.11 28.37 19.00
N ALA A 286 -8.64 27.48 19.88
CA ALA A 286 -9.18 26.14 20.00
C ALA A 286 -10.60 26.12 20.56
N ARG A 287 -11.46 25.34 19.92
CA ARG A 287 -12.79 25.02 20.43
C ARG A 287 -12.76 23.70 21.17
N LEU A 288 -13.11 23.71 22.46
CA LEU A 288 -13.29 22.49 23.24
C LEU A 288 -14.57 21.75 22.82
N VAL A 289 -14.41 20.52 22.34
CA VAL A 289 -15.50 19.59 22.04
C VAL A 289 -15.04 18.19 22.44
N PRO A 290 -15.30 17.72 23.68
CA PRO A 290 -14.84 16.43 24.16
C PRO A 290 -15.19 15.30 23.19
N LEU A 291 -14.29 14.33 23.02
CA LEU A 291 -14.44 13.27 22.00
C LEU A 291 -15.80 12.55 22.08
N SER A 292 -16.32 12.32 23.29
CA SER A 292 -17.62 11.66 23.51
C SER A 292 -18.81 12.49 23.04
N GLN A 293 -18.64 13.80 22.87
CA GLN A 293 -19.67 14.74 22.45
C GLN A 293 -19.53 15.13 20.97
N LEU A 294 -18.36 14.93 20.36
CA LEU A 294 -18.04 15.37 19.00
C LEU A 294 -19.12 15.07 17.96
N THR A 295 -19.70 13.87 17.96
CA THR A 295 -20.75 13.49 17.00
C THR A 295 -22.03 14.33 17.12
N GLY A 296 -22.34 14.82 18.32
CA GLY A 296 -23.48 15.70 18.57
C GLY A 296 -23.25 17.16 18.16
N HIS A 297 -22.00 17.57 17.97
CA HIS A 297 -21.61 18.95 17.67
C HIS A 297 -21.06 19.13 16.23
N LEU A 298 -21.24 18.13 15.36
CA LEU A 298 -20.72 18.18 13.97
C LEU A 298 -21.29 19.33 13.14
N GLU A 299 -22.55 19.72 13.39
CA GLU A 299 -23.22 20.83 12.68
C GLU A 299 -22.64 22.20 13.05
N GLU A 300 -21.91 22.27 14.16
CA GLU A 300 -21.31 23.52 14.63
C GLU A 300 -19.93 23.77 13.98
N LEU A 301 -19.41 22.81 13.21
CA LEU A 301 -18.13 22.88 12.53
C LEU A 301 -18.34 23.09 11.02
N ASP A 302 -17.52 23.95 10.42
CA ASP A 302 -17.60 24.26 9.00
C ASP A 302 -16.92 23.16 8.16
N LYS A 303 -17.67 22.45 7.32
CA LYS A 303 -17.13 21.35 6.51
C LYS A 303 -16.16 21.79 5.42
N GLU A 304 -16.24 23.06 4.99
CA GLU A 304 -15.39 23.61 3.94
C GLU A 304 -14.05 24.12 4.49
N ARG A 305 -13.95 24.31 5.81
CA ARG A 305 -12.71 24.74 6.48
C ARG A 305 -11.93 23.55 7.03
N PRO A 306 -10.59 23.50 6.82
CA PRO A 306 -9.75 22.45 7.39
C PRO A 306 -9.91 22.31 8.89
N VAL A 307 -9.95 21.08 9.39
CA VAL A 307 -10.04 20.77 10.82
C VAL A 307 -8.73 20.19 11.31
N VAL A 308 -8.23 20.74 12.43
CA VAL A 308 -7.13 20.11 13.16
C VAL A 308 -7.66 19.65 14.52
N ALA A 309 -7.73 18.34 14.70
CA ALA A 309 -8.11 17.75 15.97
C ALA A 309 -6.89 17.69 16.90
N VAL A 310 -7.09 18.09 18.15
CA VAL A 310 -6.05 18.13 19.18
C VAL A 310 -6.51 17.35 20.40
N CYS A 311 -5.62 16.58 21.00
CA CYS A 311 -5.82 16.06 22.33
C CYS A 311 -4.52 16.11 23.14
N ARG A 312 -4.47 15.42 24.28
CA ARG A 312 -3.27 15.39 25.12
C ARG A 312 -2.03 14.84 24.38
N SER A 313 -2.16 13.72 23.68
CA SER A 313 -1.01 12.96 23.14
C SER A 313 -1.15 12.56 21.66
N GLY A 314 -2.22 12.98 20.98
CA GLY A 314 -2.51 12.59 19.58
C GLY A 314 -3.46 11.40 19.41
N VAL A 315 -3.72 10.61 20.46
CA VAL A 315 -4.51 9.36 20.34
C VAL A 315 -6.01 9.62 20.16
N ARG A 316 -6.62 10.42 21.04
CA ARG A 316 -8.07 10.75 20.97
C ARG A 316 -8.39 11.60 19.73
N SER A 317 -7.48 12.50 19.37
CA SER A 317 -7.62 13.34 18.19
C SER A 317 -7.50 12.54 16.89
N ALA A 318 -6.68 11.48 16.82
CA ALA A 318 -6.70 10.57 15.67
C ALA A 318 -8.07 9.89 15.50
N GLN A 319 -8.70 9.45 16.59
CA GLN A 319 -10.08 8.92 16.56
C GLN A 319 -11.09 9.99 16.13
N ALA A 320 -10.93 11.24 16.60
CA ALA A 320 -11.75 12.36 16.16
C ALA A 320 -11.62 12.59 14.65
N CYS A 321 -10.42 12.49 14.07
CA CYS A 321 -10.21 12.60 12.63
C CYS A 321 -11.02 11.56 11.85
N VAL A 322 -11.05 10.31 12.32
CA VAL A 322 -11.86 9.25 11.69
C VAL A 322 -13.35 9.56 11.76
N LEU A 323 -13.84 10.07 12.88
CA LEU A 323 -15.25 10.46 13.04
C LEU A 323 -15.63 11.62 12.12
N LEU A 324 -14.78 12.65 12.04
CA LEU A 324 -14.94 13.80 11.16
C LEU A 324 -14.92 13.39 9.68
N ALA A 325 -13.96 12.57 9.27
CA ALA A 325 -13.90 12.06 7.89
C ALA A 325 -15.18 11.28 7.52
N LYS A 326 -15.67 10.41 8.40
CA LYS A 326 -16.96 9.69 8.21
C LYS A 326 -18.16 10.61 8.13
N ALA A 327 -18.12 11.77 8.79
CA ALA A 327 -19.17 12.80 8.74
C ALA A 327 -19.09 13.72 7.51
N GLY A 328 -18.14 13.48 6.60
CA GLY A 328 -17.97 14.21 5.36
C GLY A 328 -17.05 15.44 5.44
N PHE A 329 -16.23 15.55 6.48
CA PHE A 329 -15.17 16.56 6.52
C PHE A 329 -14.00 16.08 5.64
N GLY A 330 -13.79 16.76 4.50
CA GLY A 330 -12.76 16.36 3.51
C GLY A 330 -11.34 16.78 3.86
N GLN A 331 -11.18 17.76 4.77
CA GLN A 331 -9.89 18.34 5.14
C GLN A 331 -9.71 18.21 6.66
N VAL A 332 -9.11 17.11 7.11
CA VAL A 332 -8.94 16.82 8.53
C VAL A 332 -7.53 16.30 8.80
N ALA A 333 -6.89 16.85 9.84
CA ALA A 333 -5.60 16.39 10.33
C ALA A 333 -5.58 16.25 11.85
N ASN A 334 -4.74 15.34 12.34
CA ASN A 334 -4.41 15.15 13.74
C ASN A 334 -3.16 15.98 14.07
N LEU A 335 -3.14 16.68 15.21
CA LEU A 335 -1.90 17.28 15.69
C LEU A 335 -0.94 16.20 16.21
N ALA A 336 0.18 16.03 15.53
CA ALA A 336 1.19 15.04 15.88
C ALA A 336 1.68 15.23 17.33
N GLY A 337 1.57 14.20 18.16
CA GLY A 337 1.98 14.22 19.57
C GLY A 337 1.11 15.07 20.52
N GLY A 338 0.07 15.73 20.01
CA GLY A 338 -0.89 16.51 20.80
C GLY A 338 -0.26 17.65 21.62
N MET A 339 -0.98 18.06 22.67
CA MET A 339 -0.56 19.14 23.57
C MET A 339 0.75 18.86 24.30
N LEU A 340 1.08 17.59 24.58
CA LEU A 340 2.37 17.24 25.19
C LEU A 340 3.53 17.67 24.30
N ARG A 341 3.49 17.31 23.01
CA ARG A 341 4.54 17.69 22.06
C ARG A 341 4.55 19.19 21.81
N TRP A 342 3.38 19.81 21.65
CA TRP A 342 3.24 21.26 21.54
C TRP A 342 3.95 22.02 22.68
N LYS A 343 3.72 21.58 23.93
CA LYS A 343 4.35 22.18 25.11
C LYS A 343 5.85 21.91 25.19
N ILE A 344 6.30 20.69 24.88
CA ILE A 344 7.72 20.30 24.88
C ILE A 344 8.51 21.13 23.87
N GLU A 345 7.93 21.41 22.70
CA GLU A 345 8.53 22.24 21.64
C GLU A 345 8.43 23.75 21.93
N GLY A 346 7.86 24.16 23.07
CA GLY A 346 7.78 25.56 23.48
C GLY A 346 6.81 26.41 22.64
N MET A 347 5.84 25.77 21.99
CA MET A 347 4.86 26.45 21.13
C MET A 347 3.87 27.29 21.96
N PRO A 348 3.34 28.41 21.41
CA PRO A 348 2.46 29.31 22.15
C PRO A 348 1.13 28.66 22.52
N VAL A 349 0.64 28.95 23.72
CA VAL A 349 -0.70 28.57 24.20
C VAL A 349 -1.56 29.82 24.35
N ALA A 350 -2.88 29.66 24.38
CA ALA A 350 -3.79 30.76 24.63
C ALA A 350 -3.48 31.47 25.96
N ALA A 351 -3.63 32.79 25.99
CA ALA A 351 -3.53 33.54 27.24
C ALA A 351 -4.74 33.23 28.12
N GLU A 352 -4.57 33.28 29.45
CA GLU A 352 -5.64 32.98 30.43
C GLU A 352 -6.92 33.82 30.24
N THR A 353 -6.88 34.90 29.46
CA THR A 353 -7.99 35.81 29.19
C THR A 353 -8.90 35.45 27.99
N ASP A 354 -8.54 34.45 27.18
CA ASP A 354 -9.32 34.03 26.00
C ASP A 354 -10.35 32.91 26.28
N ALA A 355 -10.47 32.46 27.54
CA ALA A 355 -11.48 31.50 27.94
C ALA A 355 -12.86 32.16 28.05
N ALA A 356 -13.60 32.22 26.95
CA ALA A 356 -15.05 32.43 27.00
C ALA A 356 -15.74 31.09 27.31
N PRO A 357 -16.27 30.87 28.53
CA PRO A 357 -17.05 29.67 28.81
C PRO A 357 -18.36 29.74 28.02
N ILE A 358 -18.68 28.66 27.29
CA ILE A 358 -20.01 28.47 26.72
C ILE A 358 -20.97 28.22 27.89
N GLN A 359 -21.98 29.08 28.01
CA GLN A 359 -23.03 28.96 29.01
C GLN A 359 -23.85 27.68 28.82
N ALA A 360 -24.29 27.13 29.96
CA ALA A 360 -24.94 25.83 30.15
C ALA A 360 -26.21 25.58 29.32
#